data_AF-A0A7J3TC91-F1
#
_entry.id   AF-A0A7J3TC91-F1
#
_cell.length_a   1.000
_cell.length_b   1.000
_cell.length_c   1.000
_cell.angle_alpha   90.00
_cell.angle_beta   90.00
_cell.angle_gamma   90.00
#
_symmetry.space_group_name_H-M   'P 1'
#
loop_
_entity.id
_entity.type
_entity.pdbx_description
1 polymer ?
#
loop_
_entity_poly.entity_id
_entity_poly.type
_entity_poly.pdbx_seq_one_letter_code
_entity_poly.pdbx_strand_id
1 'polypeptide(L)'
;MEIRSFRPIIYSNHVDEAVAPPFDTISRHQKESLLRTPYNITHVTTLSRDNFRDVPKIMRRWMDEGILKKLDRDCVIILEQEFRSMGEKLVRIGVISLVSIEDGWEQIKPHENTFRWAVDERKELMKESGCQLEPIFLAVASNSFENLLRRMIQESHPDLEFEEPLGVINKAFFIYDPDKIKKIQSVIRNDDAIVADGHHRFQAI
;
A
#
# COMPACT_ATOMS: atom_id res chain seq x y z
N MET A 1 -12.23 -13.62 0.74
CA MET A 1 -11.99 -12.20 1.06
C MET A 1 -12.81 -11.28 0.15
N GLU A 2 -13.53 -10.29 0.68
CA GLU A 2 -14.21 -9.26 -0.13
C GLU A 2 -13.34 -8.03 -0.34
N ILE A 3 -13.11 -7.63 -1.60
CA ILE A 3 -12.37 -6.42 -1.95
C ILE A 3 -13.25 -5.39 -2.68
N ARG A 4 -12.93 -4.11 -2.55
CA ARG A 4 -13.65 -2.98 -3.20
C ARG A 4 -12.68 -2.00 -3.84
N SER A 5 -13.11 -1.40 -4.95
CA SER A 5 -12.43 -0.26 -5.55
C SER A 5 -12.49 0.95 -4.64
N PHE A 6 -11.53 1.85 -4.79
CA PHE A 6 -11.42 3.06 -3.97
C PHE A 6 -10.75 4.18 -4.75
N ARG A 7 -10.77 5.38 -4.19
CA ARG A 7 -10.18 6.56 -4.80
C ARG A 7 -8.86 6.91 -4.13
N PRO A 8 -7.71 6.44 -4.66
CA PRO A 8 -6.42 6.68 -4.03
C PRO A 8 -5.99 8.15 -4.15
N ILE A 9 -5.17 8.56 -3.18
CA ILE A 9 -4.30 9.72 -3.30
C ILE A 9 -2.92 9.17 -3.66
N ILE A 10 -2.35 9.64 -4.76
CA ILE A 10 -1.07 9.18 -5.28
C ILE A 10 -0.11 10.34 -5.47
N TYR A 11 1.18 10.06 -5.51
CA TYR A 11 2.17 11.03 -5.98
C TYR A 11 2.02 11.28 -7.47
N SER A 12 2.14 12.54 -7.88
CA SER A 12 1.98 12.98 -9.27
C SER A 12 3.22 12.76 -10.13
N ASN A 13 4.41 12.87 -9.53
CA ASN A 13 5.73 12.76 -10.15
C ASN A 13 6.77 12.35 -9.09
N HIS A 14 7.99 12.04 -9.53
CA HIS A 14 9.16 11.73 -8.67
C HIS A 14 8.85 10.72 -7.56
N VAL A 15 8.10 9.66 -7.90
CA VAL A 15 7.60 8.68 -6.93
C VAL A 15 8.75 7.91 -6.26
N ASP A 16 9.81 7.66 -7.01
CA ASP A 16 11.08 7.07 -6.56
C ASP A 16 11.71 7.82 -5.37
N GLU A 17 11.66 9.15 -5.38
CA GLU A 17 12.15 9.99 -4.27
C GLU A 17 11.13 10.12 -3.12
N ALA A 18 9.85 9.85 -3.41
CA ALA A 18 8.75 10.05 -2.48
C ALA A 18 8.46 8.84 -1.58
N VAL A 19 8.85 7.63 -2.00
CA VAL A 19 8.59 6.40 -1.26
C VAL A 19 9.65 6.11 -0.19
N ALA A 20 9.31 5.24 0.75
CA ALA A 20 10.21 4.79 1.80
C ALA A 20 9.80 3.38 2.27
N PRO A 21 10.73 2.62 2.88
CA PRO A 21 10.37 1.40 3.60
C PRO A 21 9.40 1.71 4.76
N PRO A 22 8.67 0.70 5.28
CA PRO A 22 7.79 0.85 6.43
C PRO A 22 8.47 1.51 7.63
N PHE A 23 7.73 2.33 8.38
CA PHE A 23 8.26 3.15 9.48
C PHE A 23 9.02 2.37 10.57
N ASP A 24 8.68 1.10 10.78
CA ASP A 24 9.24 0.19 11.77
C ASP A 24 10.47 -0.59 11.25
N THR A 25 10.78 -0.48 9.96
CA THR A 25 11.94 -1.12 9.32
C THR A 25 13.09 -0.17 9.00
N ILE A 26 12.84 1.15 9.01
CA ILE A 26 13.89 2.15 8.74
C ILE A 26 14.74 2.43 9.99
N SER A 27 16.06 2.44 9.81
CA SER A 27 16.99 2.89 10.85
C SER A 27 16.90 4.41 11.06
N ARG A 28 17.40 4.89 12.20
CA ARG A 28 17.48 6.34 12.49
C ARG A 28 18.24 7.11 11.40
N HIS A 29 19.35 6.58 10.92
CA HIS A 29 20.15 7.21 9.87
C HIS A 29 19.39 7.26 8.53
N GLN A 30 18.70 6.17 8.15
CA GLN A 30 17.85 6.16 6.96
C GLN A 30 16.72 7.19 7.07
N LYS A 31 16.05 7.26 8.24
CA LYS A 31 15.02 8.27 8.50
C LYS A 31 15.56 9.69 8.35
N GLU A 32 16.70 10.00 8.97
CA GLU A 32 17.32 11.33 8.87
C GLU A 32 17.69 11.68 7.43
N SER A 33 18.12 10.70 6.62
CA SER A 33 18.36 10.89 5.19
C SER A 33 17.07 11.14 4.41
N LEU A 34 16.04 10.32 4.61
CA LEU A 34 14.75 10.43 3.90
C LEU A 34 14.03 11.75 4.21
N LEU A 35 14.17 12.26 5.44
CA LEU A 35 13.61 13.56 5.84
C LEU A 35 14.31 14.76 5.18
N ARG A 36 15.49 14.58 4.58
CA ARG A 36 16.13 15.63 3.75
C ARG A 36 15.52 15.73 2.37
N THR A 37 14.89 14.66 1.89
CA THR A 37 14.20 14.65 0.61
C THR A 37 12.85 15.35 0.76
N PRO A 38 12.57 16.42 -0.01
CA PRO A 38 11.26 17.06 0.00
C PRO A 38 10.17 16.05 -0.35
N TYR A 39 9.01 16.18 0.28
CA TYR A 39 7.81 15.39 -0.05
C TYR A 39 7.87 13.87 0.16
N ASN A 40 8.98 13.34 0.68
CA ASN A 40 9.09 11.93 1.02
C ASN A 40 8.03 11.54 2.07
N ILE A 41 7.42 10.36 1.90
CA ILE A 41 6.33 9.87 2.74
C ILE A 41 6.71 9.78 4.23
N THR A 42 8.01 9.69 4.55
CA THR A 42 8.51 9.76 5.93
C THR A 42 8.13 11.03 6.68
N HIS A 43 7.89 12.15 5.99
CA HIS A 43 7.39 13.39 6.60
C HIS A 43 5.99 13.24 7.22
N VAL A 44 5.23 12.20 6.86
CA VAL A 44 3.91 11.91 7.43
C VAL A 44 3.85 10.59 8.18
N THR A 45 4.57 9.54 7.76
CA THR A 45 4.52 8.21 8.41
C THR A 45 5.36 8.11 9.69
N THR A 46 6.34 9.01 9.85
CA THR A 46 7.33 8.94 10.94
C THR A 46 7.28 10.13 11.91
N LEU A 47 6.22 10.95 11.83
CA LEU A 47 5.98 12.02 12.78
C LEU A 47 5.88 11.48 14.21
N SER A 48 6.24 12.32 15.18
CA SER A 48 5.93 12.02 16.57
C SER A 48 4.43 12.12 16.80
N ARG A 49 3.92 11.30 17.70
CA ARG A 49 2.49 11.23 18.08
C ARG A 49 1.87 12.60 18.34
N ASP A 50 2.56 13.49 19.05
CA ASP A 50 2.09 14.86 19.36
C ASP A 50 1.79 15.72 18.11
N ASN A 51 2.31 15.33 16.95
CA ASN A 51 2.22 16.06 15.69
C ASN A 51 1.33 15.36 14.65
N PHE A 52 0.65 14.25 14.97
CA PHE A 52 -0.22 13.55 14.01
C PHE A 52 -1.34 14.44 13.45
N ARG A 53 -1.86 15.37 14.26
CA ARG A 53 -2.84 16.38 13.84
C ARG A 53 -2.36 17.31 12.70
N ASP A 54 -1.06 17.36 12.44
CA ASP A 54 -0.48 18.16 11.36
C ASP A 54 -0.41 17.38 10.03
N VAL A 55 -0.57 16.05 10.04
CA VAL A 55 -0.56 15.21 8.82
C VAL A 55 -1.57 15.70 7.78
N PRO A 56 -2.85 15.98 8.12
CA PRO A 56 -3.81 16.49 7.12
C PRO A 56 -3.37 17.82 6.50
N LYS A 57 -2.70 18.69 7.28
CA LYS A 57 -2.21 19.98 6.77
C LYS A 57 -1.05 19.77 5.81
N ILE A 58 -0.12 18.87 6.14
CA ILE A 58 1.02 18.50 5.27
C ILE A 58 0.49 17.90 3.96
N MET A 59 -0.41 16.92 4.03
CA MET A 59 -1.00 16.29 2.85
C MET A 59 -1.80 17.27 2.00
N ARG A 60 -2.56 18.18 2.63
CA ARG A 60 -3.29 19.24 1.90
C ARG A 60 -2.35 20.17 1.17
N ARG A 61 -1.29 20.63 1.83
CA ARG A 61 -0.25 21.44 1.19
C ARG A 61 0.35 20.71 -0.01
N TRP A 62 0.69 19.42 0.12
CA TRP A 62 1.23 18.64 -1.00
C TRP A 62 0.22 18.46 -2.14
N MET A 63 -1.08 18.39 -1.85
CA MET A 63 -2.12 18.39 -2.89
C MET A 63 -2.23 19.76 -3.58
N ASP A 64 -2.19 20.86 -2.82
CA ASP A 64 -2.26 22.23 -3.35
C ASP A 64 -1.02 22.56 -4.21
N GLU A 65 0.14 22.01 -3.86
CA GLU A 65 1.40 22.11 -4.60
C GLU A 65 1.47 21.14 -5.80
N GLY A 66 0.46 20.28 -6.00
CA GLY A 66 0.39 19.33 -7.10
C GLY A 66 1.27 18.08 -6.95
N ILE A 67 1.94 17.92 -5.82
CA ILE A 67 2.79 16.76 -5.48
C ILE A 67 1.95 15.51 -5.26
N LEU A 68 0.84 15.65 -4.55
CA LEU A 68 -0.18 14.61 -4.41
C LEU A 68 -1.38 14.93 -5.30
N LYS A 69 -1.98 13.90 -5.89
CA LYS A 69 -3.26 14.00 -6.59
C LYS A 69 -4.21 12.90 -6.16
N LYS A 70 -5.46 13.28 -5.96
CA LYS A 70 -6.56 12.33 -5.78
C LYS A 70 -7.09 11.94 -7.16
N LEU A 71 -7.21 10.64 -7.43
CA LEU A 71 -7.80 10.19 -8.69
C LEU A 71 -9.27 10.62 -8.80
N ASP A 72 -9.81 10.73 -10.01
CA ASP A 72 -11.18 11.22 -10.26
C ASP A 72 -12.25 10.13 -10.03
N ARG A 73 -11.86 8.87 -10.14
CA ARG A 73 -12.72 7.69 -10.07
C ARG A 73 -12.12 6.62 -9.18
N ASP A 74 -12.99 5.71 -8.76
CA ASP A 74 -12.62 4.58 -7.94
C ASP A 74 -11.98 3.49 -8.84
N CYS A 75 -10.90 2.88 -8.36
CA CYS A 75 -10.17 1.85 -9.08
C CYS A 75 -9.69 0.73 -8.15
N VAL A 76 -9.28 -0.38 -8.76
CA VAL A 76 -8.38 -1.37 -8.14
C VAL A 76 -7.03 -1.22 -8.84
N ILE A 77 -5.94 -1.23 -8.08
CA ILE A 77 -4.60 -1.12 -8.66
C ILE A 77 -4.00 -2.52 -8.70
N ILE A 78 -3.61 -3.02 -9.86
CA ILE A 78 -2.73 -4.19 -9.94
C ILE A 78 -1.30 -3.69 -9.72
N LEU A 79 -0.57 -4.28 -8.78
CA LEU A 79 0.82 -3.97 -8.51
C LEU A 79 1.67 -5.20 -8.83
N GLU A 80 2.59 -5.05 -9.78
CA GLU A 80 3.68 -6.00 -10.04
C GLU A 80 4.98 -5.44 -9.43
N GLN A 81 5.74 -6.30 -8.77
CA GLN A 81 7.01 -5.97 -8.13
C GLN A 81 8.09 -6.93 -8.58
N GLU A 82 9.16 -6.39 -9.15
CA GLU A 82 10.35 -7.15 -9.52
C GLU A 82 11.47 -6.89 -8.53
N PHE A 83 12.05 -7.95 -7.97
CA PHE A 83 13.11 -7.83 -6.97
C PHE A 83 14.07 -9.01 -7.05
N ARG A 84 15.22 -8.90 -6.37
CA ARG A 84 16.18 -10.00 -6.24
C ARG A 84 16.17 -10.58 -4.84
N SER A 85 16.16 -11.91 -4.74
CA SER A 85 16.34 -12.62 -3.48
C SER A 85 17.24 -13.83 -3.70
N MET A 86 18.26 -14.00 -2.86
CA MET A 86 19.26 -15.07 -2.98
C MET A 86 19.89 -15.18 -4.38
N GLY A 87 20.07 -14.05 -5.08
CA GLY A 87 20.64 -13.99 -6.43
C GLY A 87 19.62 -14.16 -7.57
N GLU A 88 18.44 -14.70 -7.29
CA GLU A 88 17.39 -14.95 -8.27
C GLU A 88 16.49 -13.71 -8.47
N LYS A 89 16.07 -13.48 -9.72
CA LYS A 89 15.06 -12.46 -10.03
C LYS A 89 13.68 -13.06 -9.77
N LEU A 90 12.91 -12.41 -8.91
CA LEU A 90 11.56 -12.81 -8.54
C LEU A 90 10.57 -11.72 -8.96
N VAL A 91 9.34 -12.16 -9.25
CA VAL A 91 8.21 -11.28 -9.58
C VAL A 91 7.05 -11.62 -8.67
N ARG A 92 6.56 -10.62 -7.92
CA ARG A 92 5.32 -10.69 -7.13
C ARG A 92 4.26 -9.83 -7.81
N ILE A 93 3.03 -10.31 -7.86
CA ILE A 93 1.89 -9.55 -8.39
C ILE A 93 0.72 -9.65 -7.43
N GLY A 94 -0.01 -8.55 -7.25
CA GLY A 94 -1.16 -8.47 -6.36
C GLY A 94 -2.04 -7.27 -6.70
N VAL A 95 -2.96 -6.94 -5.78
CA VAL A 95 -3.83 -5.77 -5.92
C VAL A 95 -3.77 -4.88 -4.69
N ILE A 96 -3.83 -3.56 -4.90
CA ILE A 96 -4.15 -2.58 -3.88
C ILE A 96 -5.63 -2.25 -4.01
N SER A 97 -6.38 -2.47 -2.94
CA SER A 97 -7.83 -2.28 -2.87
C SER A 97 -8.26 -2.09 -1.41
N LEU A 98 -9.51 -1.71 -1.19
CA LEU A 98 -10.11 -1.84 0.14
C LEU A 98 -10.48 -3.30 0.38
N VAL A 99 -10.34 -3.76 1.61
CA VAL A 99 -10.74 -5.11 2.03
C VAL A 99 -11.82 -4.98 3.10
N SER A 100 -12.89 -5.76 3.00
CA SER A 100 -13.93 -5.80 4.03
C SER A 100 -13.39 -6.48 5.29
N ILE A 101 -13.59 -5.85 6.45
CA ILE A 101 -13.21 -6.41 7.75
C ILE A 101 -14.33 -7.26 8.36
N GLU A 102 -15.60 -7.00 8.04
CA GLU A 102 -16.75 -7.71 8.64
C GLU A 102 -16.74 -9.22 8.33
N ASP A 103 -16.43 -9.58 7.08
CA ASP A 103 -16.17 -10.96 6.65
C ASP A 103 -14.66 -11.33 6.73
N GLY A 104 -13.80 -10.33 6.89
CA GLY A 104 -12.35 -10.44 6.74
C GLY A 104 -11.64 -11.03 7.95
N TRP A 105 -12.15 -10.87 9.18
CA TRP A 105 -11.46 -11.37 10.38
C TRP A 105 -11.31 -12.89 10.43
N GLU A 106 -12.21 -13.66 9.80
CA GLU A 106 -12.08 -15.12 9.71
C GLU A 106 -11.11 -15.55 8.59
N GLN A 107 -11.08 -14.79 7.50
CA GLN A 107 -10.29 -15.12 6.30
C GLN A 107 -8.89 -14.49 6.29
N ILE A 108 -8.63 -13.46 7.10
CA ILE A 108 -7.34 -12.77 7.21
C ILE A 108 -6.65 -13.17 8.51
N LYS A 109 -5.62 -14.00 8.39
CA LYS A 109 -4.95 -14.64 9.52
C LYS A 109 -3.67 -13.88 9.87
N PRO A 110 -3.57 -13.25 11.06
CA PRO A 110 -2.30 -12.75 11.55
C PRO A 110 -1.38 -13.92 11.90
N HIS A 111 -0.06 -13.73 11.76
CA HIS A 111 0.93 -14.76 12.11
C HIS A 111 1.93 -14.33 13.20
N GLU A 112 1.82 -13.09 13.70
CA GLU A 112 2.61 -12.58 14.83
C GLU A 112 1.72 -11.83 15.84
N ASN A 113 2.24 -11.71 17.06
CA ASN A 113 1.67 -10.84 18.07
C ASN A 113 2.12 -9.41 17.85
N THR A 114 1.30 -8.48 18.33
CA THR A 114 1.51 -7.05 18.24
C THR A 114 1.88 -6.44 19.58
N PHE A 115 2.50 -5.27 19.56
CA PHE A 115 2.65 -4.43 20.74
C PHE A 115 1.51 -3.43 20.84
N ARG A 116 0.83 -3.39 21.99
CA ARG A 116 -0.31 -2.50 22.23
C ARG A 116 0.02 -1.02 21.96
N TRP A 117 1.19 -0.56 22.39
CA TRP A 117 1.61 0.83 22.18
C TRP A 117 1.76 1.17 20.69
N ALA A 118 2.22 0.23 19.86
CA ALA A 118 2.38 0.42 18.42
C ALA A 118 1.02 0.44 17.72
N VAL A 119 0.09 -0.43 18.15
CA VAL A 119 -1.31 -0.43 17.67
C VAL A 119 -1.99 0.90 17.99
N ASP A 120 -1.89 1.37 19.24
CA ASP A 120 -2.52 2.63 19.68
C ASP A 120 -1.95 3.84 18.92
N GLU A 121 -0.64 3.84 18.65
CA GLU A 121 -0.01 4.89 17.85
C GLU A 121 -0.53 4.89 16.40
N ARG A 122 -0.62 3.72 15.75
CA ARG A 122 -1.16 3.63 14.38
C ARG A 122 -2.64 4.02 14.32
N LYS A 123 -3.45 3.65 15.34
CA LYS A 123 -4.85 4.09 15.48
C LYS A 123 -4.97 5.60 15.46
N GLU A 124 -4.15 6.28 16.25
CA GLU A 124 -4.17 7.73 16.34
C GLU A 124 -3.72 8.40 15.03
N LEU A 125 -2.64 7.90 14.42
CA LEU A 125 -2.17 8.40 13.13
C LEU A 125 -3.24 8.25 12.03
N MET A 126 -3.89 7.09 11.93
CA MET A 126 -4.97 6.86 10.96
C MET A 126 -6.17 7.75 11.22
N LYS A 127 -6.56 7.91 12.50
CA LYS A 127 -7.67 8.79 12.89
C LYS A 127 -7.41 10.25 12.54
N GLU A 128 -6.23 10.78 12.88
CA GLU A 128 -5.88 12.17 12.64
C GLU A 128 -5.67 12.45 11.14
N SER A 129 -5.01 11.54 10.41
CA SER A 129 -4.74 11.70 8.97
C SER A 129 -5.97 11.45 8.09
N GLY A 130 -6.93 10.64 8.56
CA GLY A 130 -8.04 10.14 7.74
C GLY A 130 -7.58 9.26 6.57
N CYS A 131 -6.34 8.76 6.59
CA CYS A 131 -5.72 8.00 5.51
C CYS A 131 -5.03 6.74 6.05
N GLN A 132 -5.03 5.67 5.26
CA GLN A 132 -4.09 4.56 5.46
C GLN A 132 -2.81 4.88 4.67
N LEU A 133 -1.79 5.38 5.37
CA LEU A 133 -0.54 5.84 4.77
C LEU A 133 0.41 4.68 4.40
N GLU A 134 0.22 3.51 5.02
CA GLU A 134 1.08 2.34 4.85
C GLU A 134 0.18 1.09 4.70
N PRO A 135 -0.18 0.69 3.46
CA PRO A 135 -1.09 -0.42 3.22
C PRO A 135 -0.64 -1.73 3.89
N ILE A 136 -1.60 -2.49 4.41
CA ILE A 136 -1.35 -3.82 5.00
C ILE A 136 -1.05 -4.79 3.86
N PHE A 137 0.02 -5.57 4.01
CA PHE A 137 0.40 -6.53 3.00
C PHE A 137 -0.21 -7.89 3.31
N LEU A 138 -1.15 -8.32 2.47
CA LEU A 138 -1.82 -9.61 2.55
C LEU A 138 -1.24 -10.57 1.50
N ALA A 139 -0.92 -11.79 1.92
CA ALA A 139 -0.51 -12.88 1.04
C ALA A 139 -1.64 -13.90 0.89
N VAL A 140 -2.00 -14.22 -0.36
CA VAL A 140 -2.99 -15.25 -0.70
C VAL A 140 -2.33 -16.39 -1.45
N ALA A 141 -2.67 -17.64 -1.11
CA ALA A 141 -2.12 -18.83 -1.76
C ALA A 141 -2.98 -19.25 -2.96
N SER A 142 -3.11 -18.38 -3.96
CA SER A 142 -4.06 -18.54 -5.06
C SER A 142 -3.42 -18.40 -6.44
N ASN A 143 -3.14 -19.54 -7.08
CA ASN A 143 -2.58 -19.59 -8.43
C ASN A 143 -3.56 -19.03 -9.47
N SER A 144 -4.88 -19.22 -9.28
CA SER A 144 -5.90 -18.67 -10.18
C SER A 144 -5.93 -17.15 -10.14
N PHE A 145 -5.76 -16.57 -8.94
CA PHE A 145 -5.66 -15.12 -8.76
C PHE A 145 -4.43 -14.56 -9.46
N GLU A 146 -3.24 -15.13 -9.20
CA GLU A 146 -2.01 -14.72 -9.85
C GLU A 146 -2.11 -14.78 -11.39
N ASN A 147 -2.58 -15.91 -11.93
CA ASN A 147 -2.73 -16.11 -13.36
C ASN A 147 -3.72 -15.10 -14.00
N LEU A 148 -4.81 -14.76 -13.30
CA LEU A 148 -5.75 -13.74 -13.75
C LEU A 148 -5.06 -12.38 -13.89
N LEU A 149 -4.34 -11.96 -12.85
CA LEU A 149 -3.67 -10.64 -12.84
C LEU A 149 -2.62 -10.55 -13.94
N ARG A 150 -1.77 -11.58 -14.09
CA ARG A 150 -0.75 -11.63 -15.16
C ARG A 150 -1.38 -11.50 -16.54
N ARG A 151 -2.48 -12.21 -16.79
CA ARG A 151 -3.22 -12.12 -18.06
C ARG A 151 -3.83 -10.73 -18.29
N MET A 152 -4.30 -10.06 -17.23
CA MET A 152 -4.88 -8.72 -17.35
C MET A 152 -3.87 -7.67 -17.77
N ILE A 153 -2.60 -7.81 -17.39
CA ILE A 153 -1.55 -6.82 -17.65
C ILE A 153 -0.61 -7.18 -18.83
N GLN A 154 -0.68 -8.41 -19.35
CA GLN A 154 0.27 -8.96 -20.34
C GLN A 154 0.51 -8.06 -21.57
N GLU A 155 -0.51 -7.33 -22.03
CA GLU A 155 -0.45 -6.44 -23.20
C GLU A 155 -0.66 -4.96 -22.82
N SER A 156 -0.54 -4.63 -21.53
CA SER A 156 -0.73 -3.28 -21.00
C SER A 156 0.60 -2.64 -20.61
N HIS A 157 0.69 -1.31 -20.72
CA HIS A 157 1.77 -0.54 -20.12
C HIS A 157 1.37 -0.11 -18.70
N PRO A 158 2.31 -0.05 -17.75
CA PRO A 158 2.02 0.43 -16.40
C PRO A 158 1.63 1.91 -16.44
N ASP A 159 0.63 2.29 -15.66
CA ASP A 159 0.24 3.69 -15.44
C ASP A 159 1.27 4.44 -14.59
N LEU A 160 2.01 3.70 -13.76
CA LEU A 160 3.08 4.20 -12.93
C LEU A 160 4.17 3.13 -12.77
N GLU A 161 5.42 3.52 -13.00
CA GLU A 161 6.61 2.67 -12.81
C GLU A 161 7.69 3.45 -12.04
N PHE A 162 8.22 2.85 -10.97
CA PHE A 162 9.27 3.46 -10.14
C PHE A 162 10.09 2.40 -9.41
N GLU A 163 11.34 2.72 -9.10
CA GLU A 163 12.22 1.90 -8.26
C GLU A 163 12.23 2.48 -6.84
N GLU A 164 11.98 1.64 -5.83
CA GLU A 164 12.10 2.08 -4.43
C GLU A 164 13.54 1.94 -3.90
N PRO A 165 13.90 2.58 -2.77
CA PRO A 165 15.27 2.59 -2.25
C PRO A 165 15.93 1.23 -2.00
N LEU A 166 15.16 0.14 -1.91
CA LEU A 166 15.66 -1.23 -1.74
C LEU A 166 15.88 -1.97 -3.08
N GLY A 167 15.72 -1.29 -4.21
CA GLY A 167 15.92 -1.85 -5.55
C GLY A 167 14.77 -2.71 -6.06
N VAL A 168 13.57 -2.54 -5.50
CA VAL A 168 12.35 -3.18 -6.00
C VAL A 168 11.72 -2.28 -7.06
N ILE A 169 11.53 -2.82 -8.26
CA ILE A 169 10.85 -2.13 -9.35
C ILE A 169 9.35 -2.37 -9.19
N ASN A 170 8.58 -1.31 -9.05
CA ASN A 170 7.14 -1.31 -8.86
C ASN A 170 6.44 -0.85 -10.14
N LYS A 171 5.52 -1.66 -10.65
CA LYS A 171 4.68 -1.38 -11.82
C LYS A 171 3.22 -1.43 -11.41
N ALA A 172 2.54 -0.30 -11.47
CA ALA A 172 1.14 -0.17 -11.08
C ALA A 172 0.24 0.04 -12.31
N PHE A 173 -0.86 -0.70 -12.36
CA PHE A 173 -1.87 -0.65 -13.42
C PHE A 173 -3.23 -0.34 -12.79
N PHE A 174 -3.86 0.77 -13.20
CA PHE A 174 -5.09 1.27 -12.61
C PHE A 174 -6.30 0.71 -13.35
N ILE A 175 -7.03 -0.19 -12.69
CA ILE A 175 -8.18 -0.86 -13.27
C ILE A 175 -9.45 -0.12 -12.88
N TYR A 176 -10.07 0.54 -13.87
CA TYR A 176 -11.35 1.25 -13.74
C TYR A 176 -12.54 0.46 -14.31
N ASP A 177 -12.28 -0.53 -15.15
CA ASP A 177 -13.31 -1.33 -15.81
C ASP A 177 -14.06 -2.20 -14.78
N PRO A 178 -15.38 -1.97 -14.56
CA PRO A 178 -16.14 -2.69 -13.54
C PRO A 178 -16.22 -4.19 -13.80
N ASP A 179 -16.16 -4.65 -15.05
CA ASP A 179 -16.20 -6.08 -15.38
C ASP A 179 -14.86 -6.75 -15.09
N LYS A 180 -13.74 -6.05 -15.29
CA LYS A 180 -12.43 -6.52 -14.83
C LYS A 180 -12.37 -6.58 -13.31
N ILE A 181 -12.85 -5.55 -12.61
CA ILE A 181 -12.89 -5.50 -11.14
C ILE A 181 -13.74 -6.66 -10.59
N LYS A 182 -14.93 -6.91 -11.15
CA LYS A 182 -15.77 -8.06 -10.76
C LYS A 182 -15.07 -9.40 -10.93
N LYS A 183 -14.28 -9.58 -12.00
CA LYS A 183 -13.48 -10.81 -12.20
C LYS A 183 -12.45 -10.97 -11.08
N ILE A 184 -11.69 -9.92 -10.75
CA ILE A 184 -10.73 -9.92 -9.64
C ILE A 184 -11.44 -10.29 -8.33
N GLN A 185 -12.54 -9.62 -8.01
CA GLN A 185 -13.36 -9.89 -6.83
C GLN A 185 -13.85 -11.34 -6.76
N SER A 186 -14.31 -11.89 -7.89
CA SER A 186 -14.85 -13.26 -7.92
C SER A 186 -13.80 -14.33 -7.64
N VAL A 187 -12.57 -14.13 -8.13
CA VAL A 187 -11.49 -15.12 -7.97
C VAL A 187 -10.98 -15.14 -6.53
N ILE A 188 -10.83 -13.98 -5.89
CA ILE A 188 -10.28 -13.90 -4.53
C ILE A 188 -11.32 -14.10 -3.42
N ARG A 189 -12.62 -14.19 -3.76
CA ARG A 189 -13.72 -14.23 -2.79
C ARG A 189 -13.59 -15.37 -1.77
N ASN A 190 -13.11 -16.53 -2.19
CA ASN A 190 -13.02 -17.71 -1.34
C ASN A 190 -11.61 -17.98 -0.82
N ASP A 191 -10.65 -17.11 -1.15
CA ASP A 191 -9.28 -17.26 -0.68
C ASP A 191 -9.12 -16.69 0.73
N ASP A 192 -8.37 -17.44 1.54
CA ASP A 192 -7.81 -16.96 2.80
C ASP A 192 -6.54 -16.15 2.51
N ALA A 193 -6.30 -15.15 3.35
CA ALA A 193 -5.10 -14.34 3.33
C ALA A 193 -4.34 -14.46 4.66
N ILE A 194 -3.02 -14.34 4.59
CA ILE A 194 -2.17 -14.16 5.76
C ILE A 194 -1.69 -12.71 5.76
N VAL A 195 -1.71 -12.05 6.92
CA VAL A 195 -1.06 -10.75 7.09
C VAL A 195 0.45 -10.99 6.96
N ALA A 196 1.05 -10.68 5.82
CA ALA A 196 2.48 -10.87 5.58
C ALA A 196 3.32 -9.74 6.20
N ASP A 197 2.76 -8.53 6.24
CA ASP A 197 3.32 -7.38 6.95
C ASP A 197 2.19 -6.40 7.34
N GLY A 198 2.41 -5.62 8.39
CA GLY A 198 1.49 -4.59 8.87
C GLY A 198 0.54 -5.05 9.97
N HIS A 199 0.96 -5.95 10.85
CA HIS A 199 0.14 -6.52 11.93
C HIS A 199 -0.33 -5.46 12.94
N HIS A 200 0.54 -4.50 13.30
CA HIS A 200 0.16 -3.34 14.12
C HIS A 200 -0.92 -2.50 13.44
N ARG A 201 -0.84 -2.34 12.11
CA ARG A 201 -1.79 -1.57 11.30
C ARG A 201 -3.10 -2.34 11.12
N PHE A 202 -3.05 -3.66 10.97
CA PHE A 202 -4.23 -4.53 10.90
C PHE A 202 -5.03 -4.49 12.20
N GLN A 203 -4.37 -4.60 13.36
CA GLN A 203 -5.04 -4.46 14.65
C GLN A 203 -5.44 -3.01 15.01
N ALA A 204 -4.94 -2.03 14.25
CA ALA A 204 -5.32 -0.64 14.39
C ALA A 204 -6.67 -0.31 13.71
N ILE A 205 -7.13 -1.15 12.79
CA ILE A 205 -8.45 -1.03 12.15
C ILE A 205 -9.55 -1.48 13.12
#